data_AF-A0A0G0P4G5-F1
#
_entry.id   AF-A0A0G0P4G5-F1
#
_cell.length_a   1.000
_cell.length_b   1.000
_cell.length_c   1.000
_cell.angle_alpha   90.00
_cell.angle_beta   90.00
_cell.angle_gamma   90.00
#
_symmetry.space_group_name_H-M   'P 1'
#
loop_
_entity.id
_entity.type
_entity.pdbx_description
1 polymer ?
#
loop_
_entity_poly.entity_id
_entity_poly.type
_entity_poly.pdbx_seq_one_letter_code
_entity_poly.pdbx_strand_id
1 'polypeptide(L)'
;MTWLYIALAAYLITAVAFILDKYLLHAPIPRPFAYSFWVALLSSFVLILIPFGVTIPSIKFLLVSLASGAAFFIGLIFLYQAIRMSEITIVATKVGAITAVATYLFSIIILRGYTPGINGFWYADIE
;
A
#
# COMPACT_ATOMS: atom_id res chain seq x y z
N MET A 1 10.40 -19.41 -11.11
CA MET A 1 9.01 -19.93 -11.02
C MET A 1 8.40 -19.87 -9.60
N THR A 2 9.21 -19.75 -8.53
CA THR A 2 8.72 -19.58 -7.15
C THR A 2 7.95 -18.27 -6.89
N TRP A 3 8.25 -17.21 -7.63
CA TRP A 3 7.64 -15.89 -7.47
C TRP A 3 6.11 -15.90 -7.64
N LEU A 4 5.58 -16.77 -8.52
CA LEU A 4 4.14 -16.86 -8.78
C LEU A 4 3.39 -17.39 -7.55
N TYR A 5 3.95 -18.40 -6.88
CA TYR A 5 3.38 -18.97 -5.65
C TYR A 5 3.41 -17.95 -4.51
N ILE A 6 4.48 -17.18 -4.39
CA ILE A 6 4.59 -16.09 -3.40
C ILE A 6 3.52 -15.02 -3.67
N ALA A 7 3.34 -14.62 -4.93
CA ALA A 7 2.33 -13.65 -5.31
C ALA A 7 0.91 -14.16 -5.00
N LEU A 8 0.58 -15.40 -5.38
CA LEU A 8 -0.70 -16.04 -5.05
C LEU A 8 -0.97 -16.07 -3.55
N ALA A 9 0.03 -16.47 -2.75
CA ALA A 9 -0.09 -16.49 -1.30
C ALA A 9 -0.31 -15.08 -0.72
N ALA A 10 0.41 -14.07 -1.22
CA ALA A 10 0.23 -12.69 -0.80
C ALA A 10 -1.20 -12.19 -1.10
N TYR A 11 -1.70 -12.40 -2.32
CA TYR A 11 -3.07 -12.02 -2.68
C TYR A 11 -4.13 -12.73 -1.84
N LEU A 12 -3.91 -14.01 -1.51
CA LEU A 12 -4.80 -14.77 -0.63
C LEU A 12 -4.83 -14.17 0.79
N ILE A 13 -3.66 -13.85 1.35
CA ILE A 13 -3.57 -13.20 2.67
C ILE A 13 -4.23 -11.82 2.64
N THR A 14 -4.03 -11.03 1.58
CA THR A 14 -4.68 -9.73 1.42
C THR A 14 -6.22 -9.86 1.35
N ALA A 15 -6.74 -10.89 0.67
CA ALA A 15 -8.18 -11.14 0.63
C ALA A 15 -8.75 -11.47 2.02
N VAL A 16 -8.05 -12.30 2.79
CA VAL A 16 -8.43 -12.60 4.19
C VAL A 16 -8.40 -11.34 5.04
N ALA A 17 -7.38 -10.49 4.89
CA ALA A 17 -7.28 -9.22 5.61
C ALA A 17 -8.48 -8.31 5.35
N PHE A 18 -8.92 -8.17 4.09
CA PHE A 18 -10.10 -7.36 3.77
C PHE A 18 -11.40 -7.87 4.38
N ILE A 19 -11.57 -9.18 4.51
CA ILE A 19 -12.72 -9.79 5.18
C ILE A 19 -12.69 -9.45 6.68
N LEU A 20 -11.52 -9.59 7.31
CA LEU A 20 -11.32 -9.25 8.71
C LEU A 20 -11.54 -7.76 8.97
N ASP A 21 -11.02 -6.88 8.11
CA ASP A 21 -11.21 -5.43 8.20
C ASP A 21 -12.70 -5.06 8.21
N LYS A 22 -13.49 -5.64 7.29
CA LYS A 22 -14.93 -5.39 7.27
C LYS A 22 -15.63 -5.91 8.52
N TYR A 23 -15.24 -7.09 9.00
CA TYR A 23 -15.80 -7.66 10.22
C TYR A 23 -15.51 -6.77 11.44
N LEU A 24 -14.26 -6.33 11.59
CA LEU A 24 -13.81 -5.47 12.70
C LEU A 24 -14.48 -4.09 12.69
N LEU A 25 -14.71 -3.54 11.50
CA LEU A 25 -15.42 -2.26 11.32
C LEU A 25 -16.93 -2.35 11.58
N HIS A 26 -17.53 -3.54 11.47
CA HIS A 26 -18.96 -3.76 11.76
C HIS A 26 -19.26 -4.20 13.19
N ALA A 27 -18.29 -4.81 13.90
CA ALA A 27 -18.50 -5.34 15.24
C ALA A 27 -17.83 -4.50 16.35
N PRO A 28 -16.53 -4.64 16.65
CA PRO A 28 -15.90 -4.00 17.82
C PRO A 28 -15.52 -2.52 17.65
N ILE A 29 -15.15 -2.05 16.44
CA ILE A 29 -14.58 -0.71 16.25
C ILE A 29 -15.31 0.03 15.12
N PRO A 30 -16.48 0.64 15.40
CA PRO A 30 -17.30 1.30 14.39
C PRO A 30 -16.71 2.62 13.87
N ARG A 31 -15.63 3.14 14.48
CA ARG A 31 -14.97 4.39 14.08
C ARG A 31 -13.78 4.08 13.16
N PRO A 32 -13.86 4.37 11.84
CA PRO A 32 -12.79 4.06 10.88
C PRO A 32 -11.46 4.75 11.23
N PHE A 33 -11.53 5.96 11.80
CA PHE A 33 -10.35 6.70 12.23
C PHE A 33 -9.57 5.95 13.32
N ALA A 34 -10.24 5.48 14.37
CA ALA A 34 -9.60 4.74 15.45
C ALA A 34 -8.97 3.43 14.94
N TYR A 35 -9.66 2.74 14.04
CA TYR A 35 -9.14 1.53 13.42
C TYR A 35 -7.89 1.81 12.56
N SER A 36 -7.94 2.82 11.69
CA SER A 36 -6.80 3.23 10.87
C SER A 36 -5.58 3.62 11.70
N PHE A 37 -5.79 4.19 12.88
CA PHE A 37 -4.69 4.58 13.77
C PHE A 37 -3.96 3.36 14.32
N TRP A 38 -4.71 2.34 14.76
CA TRP A 38 -4.11 1.08 15.22
C TRP A 38 -3.37 0.34 14.09
N VAL A 39 -3.94 0.33 12.88
CA VAL A 39 -3.30 -0.29 11.71
C VAL A 39 -2.04 0.48 11.29
N ALA A 40 -2.07 1.81 11.28
CA ALA A 40 -0.88 2.61 11.00
C ALA A 40 0.18 2.44 12.10
N LEU A 41 -0.21 2.31 13.36
CA LEU A 41 0.71 2.05 14.46
C LEU A 41 1.41 0.70 14.33
N LEU A 42 0.74 -0.33 13.80
CA LEU A 42 1.39 -1.61 13.48
C LEU A 42 2.51 -1.45 12.44
N SER A 43 2.42 -0.47 11.53
CA SER A 43 3.50 -0.19 10.58
C SER A 43 4.76 0.36 11.26
N SER A 44 4.62 0.97 12.45
CA SER A 44 5.75 1.43 13.27
C SER A 44 6.58 0.30 13.89
N PHE A 45 6.13 -0.98 13.78
CA PHE A 45 6.96 -2.13 14.18
C PHE A 45 8.29 -2.21 13.44
N VAL A 46 8.42 -1.53 12.29
CA VAL A 46 9.69 -1.38 11.58
C VAL A 46 10.82 -0.81 12.47
N LEU A 47 10.48 -0.03 13.52
CA LEU A 47 11.45 0.50 14.48
C LEU A 47 12.17 -0.60 15.28
N ILE A 48 11.56 -1.79 15.42
CA ILE A 48 12.19 -2.95 16.06
C ILE A 48 13.37 -3.47 15.24
N LEU A 49 13.44 -3.15 13.94
CA LEU A 49 14.56 -3.52 13.08
C LEU A 49 15.79 -2.63 13.25
N ILE A 50 15.68 -1.48 13.94
CA ILE A 50 16.81 -0.56 14.21
C ILE A 50 18.05 -1.29 14.76
N PRO A 51 17.96 -2.13 15.82
CA PRO A 51 19.13 -2.85 16.34
C PRO A 51 19.75 -3.88 15.39
N PHE A 52 19.08 -4.25 14.29
CA PHE A 52 19.58 -5.24 13.33
C PHE A 52 20.45 -4.64 12.21
N GLY A 53 21.06 -3.47 12.46
CA GLY A 53 22.00 -2.83 11.53
C GLY A 53 21.35 -1.87 10.52
N VAL A 54 20.15 -1.36 10.81
CA VAL A 54 19.51 -0.33 9.97
C VAL A 54 20.27 0.99 10.12
N THR A 55 20.74 1.54 9.01
CA THR A 55 21.40 2.84 8.99
C THR A 55 20.36 3.96 9.04
N ILE A 56 20.61 4.97 9.88
CA ILE A 56 19.73 6.13 9.96
C ILE A 56 19.90 6.94 8.66
N PRO A 57 18.83 7.12 7.87
CA PRO A 57 18.91 7.88 6.64
C PRO A 57 19.08 9.39 6.91
N SER A 58 19.53 10.14 5.91
CA SER A 58 19.65 11.60 5.99
C SER A 58 18.30 12.25 6.38
N ILE A 59 18.35 13.39 7.07
CA ILE A 59 17.17 14.13 7.54
C ILE A 59 16.15 14.40 6.41
N LYS A 60 16.62 14.62 5.18
CA LYS A 60 15.75 14.82 4.01
C LYS A 60 14.92 13.57 3.71
N PHE A 61 15.55 12.39 3.72
CA PHE A 61 14.86 11.12 3.51
C PHE A 61 13.92 10.81 4.68
N LEU A 62 14.31 11.16 5.91
CA LEU A 62 13.43 11.01 7.07
C LEU A 62 12.13 11.82 6.92
N LEU A 63 12.22 13.08 6.47
CA LEU A 63 11.04 13.92 6.24
C LEU A 63 10.14 13.38 5.12
N VAL A 64 10.74 12.89 4.03
CA VAL A 64 9.97 12.28 2.92
C VAL A 64 9.29 10.99 3.37
N SER A 65 9.98 10.13 4.14
CA SER A 65 9.40 8.91 4.70
C SER A 65 8.25 9.22 5.68
N LEU A 66 8.40 10.25 6.51
CA LEU A 66 7.33 10.70 7.42
C LEU A 66 6.12 11.23 6.65
N ALA A 67 6.35 12.04 5.61
CA ALA A 67 5.30 12.52 4.73
C ALA A 67 4.58 11.37 4.00
N SER A 68 5.33 10.37 3.53
CA SER A 68 4.77 9.15 2.92
C SER A 68 3.92 8.36 3.92
N GLY A 69 4.38 8.22 5.17
CA GLY A 69 3.63 7.56 6.24
C GLY A 69 2.32 8.30 6.57
N ALA A 70 2.37 9.63 6.62
CA ALA A 70 1.18 10.46 6.82
C ALA A 70 0.18 10.32 5.67
N ALA A 71 0.65 10.33 4.41
CA ALA A 71 -0.18 10.10 3.24
C ALA A 71 -0.82 8.69 3.25
N PHE A 72 -0.05 7.67 3.64
CA PHE A 72 -0.56 6.31 3.81
C PHE A 72 -1.65 6.22 4.88
N PHE A 73 -1.45 6.87 6.03
CA PHE A 73 -2.47 6.93 7.09
C PHE A 73 -3.78 7.58 6.63
N ILE A 74 -3.70 8.70 5.90
CA ILE A 74 -4.87 9.34 5.29
C ILE A 74 -5.56 8.38 4.31
N GLY A 75 -4.78 7.65 3.50
CA GLY A 75 -5.28 6.62 2.61
C GLY A 75 -6.05 5.51 3.33
N LEU A 76 -5.55 5.04 4.48
CA LEU A 76 -6.23 4.04 5.31
C LEU A 76 -7.58 4.53 5.84
N ILE A 77 -7.68 5.80 6.26
CA ILE A 77 -8.95 6.38 6.71
C ILE A 77 -9.99 6.29 5.60
N PHE A 78 -9.64 6.72 4.38
CA PHE A 78 -10.56 6.66 3.23
C PHE A 78 -10.88 5.23 2.81
N LEU A 79 -9.89 4.33 2.84
CA LEU A 79 -10.10 2.91 2.53
C LEU A 79 -11.12 2.29 3.48
N TYR A 80 -10.95 2.46 4.79
CA TYR A 80 -11.86 1.88 5.78
C TYR A 80 -13.23 2.54 5.78
N GLN A 81 -13.31 3.84 5.45
CA GLN A 81 -14.58 4.49 5.21
C GLN A 81 -15.32 3.89 4.01
N ALA A 82 -14.62 3.61 2.91
CA ALA A 82 -15.20 2.96 1.73
C ALA A 82 -15.63 1.52 2.02
N ILE A 83 -14.81 0.73 2.73
CA ILE A 83 -15.14 -0.66 3.14
C ILE A 83 -16.41 -0.70 3.97
N ARG A 84 -16.64 0.30 4.84
CA ARG A 84 -17.85 0.38 5.66
C ARG A 84 -19.09 0.76 4.85
N MET A 85 -18.95 1.56 3.79
CA MET A 85 -20.08 2.04 2.98
C MET A 85 -20.47 1.10 1.84
N SER A 86 -19.66 0.07 1.53
CA SER A 86 -19.82 -0.75 0.33
C SER A 86 -19.39 -2.19 0.54
N GLU A 87 -19.57 -3.03 -0.49
CA GLU A 87 -19.08 -4.40 -0.48
C GLU A 87 -17.56 -4.44 -0.70
N ILE A 88 -16.88 -5.38 -0.03
CA ILE A 88 -15.42 -5.54 -0.12
C ILE A 88 -14.99 -5.70 -1.58
N THR A 89 -15.71 -6.51 -2.35
CA THR A 89 -15.41 -6.79 -3.77
C THR A 89 -15.38 -5.51 -4.61
N ILE A 90 -16.34 -4.61 -4.39
CA ILE A 90 -16.44 -3.34 -5.13
C ILE A 90 -15.32 -2.39 -4.69
N VAL A 91 -15.08 -2.28 -3.38
CA VAL A 91 -14.07 -1.38 -2.84
C VAL A 91 -12.67 -1.81 -3.26
N ALA A 92 -12.33 -3.09 -3.11
CA ALA A 92 -11.03 -3.64 -3.50
C ALA A 92 -10.75 -3.42 -4.99
N THR A 93 -11.75 -3.64 -5.86
CA THR A 93 -11.62 -3.41 -7.30
C THR A 93 -11.40 -1.93 -7.62
N LYS A 94 -12.20 -1.03 -7.02
CA LYS A 94 -12.08 0.42 -7.26
C LYS A 94 -10.75 0.97 -6.76
N VAL A 95 -10.33 0.59 -5.56
CA VAL A 95 -9.06 1.03 -4.97
C VAL A 95 -7.89 0.50 -5.79
N GLY A 96 -7.92 -0.77 -6.20
CA GLY A 96 -6.88 -1.35 -7.07
C GLY A 96 -6.76 -0.59 -8.39
N ALA A 97 -7.87 -0.32 -9.08
CA ALA A 97 -7.87 0.43 -10.34
C ALA A 97 -7.34 1.86 -10.17
N ILE A 98 -7.83 2.59 -9.15
CA ILE A 98 -7.38 3.96 -8.87
C ILE A 98 -5.89 3.97 -8.52
N THR A 99 -5.43 3.02 -7.73
CA THR A 99 -4.01 2.92 -7.33
C THR A 99 -3.12 2.66 -8.53
N ALA A 100 -3.51 1.75 -9.44
CA ALA A 100 -2.77 1.49 -10.67
C ALA A 100 -2.67 2.73 -11.57
N VAL A 101 -3.79 3.43 -11.78
CA VAL A 101 -3.83 4.67 -12.58
C VAL A 101 -3.00 5.77 -11.93
N ALA A 102 -3.16 5.99 -10.62
CA ALA A 102 -2.38 6.99 -9.87
C ALA A 102 -0.88 6.68 -9.92
N THR A 103 -0.49 5.41 -9.76
CA THR A 103 0.91 4.97 -9.84
C THR A 103 1.49 5.23 -11.23
N TYR A 104 0.73 4.95 -12.29
CA TYR A 104 1.16 5.24 -13.65
C TYR A 104 1.35 6.74 -13.89
N LEU A 105 0.40 7.57 -13.45
CA LEU A 105 0.50 9.03 -13.56
C LEU A 105 1.70 9.59 -12.78
N PHE A 106 1.90 9.14 -11.54
CA PHE A 106 3.05 9.54 -10.74
C PHE A 106 4.37 9.07 -11.35
N SER A 107 4.40 7.88 -11.96
CA SER A 107 5.57 7.37 -12.67
C SER A 107 5.99 8.31 -13.79
N ILE A 108 5.05 8.80 -14.62
CA ILE A 108 5.35 9.77 -15.68
C ILE A 108 5.91 11.08 -15.11
N ILE A 109 5.36 11.56 -14.00
CA ILE A 109 5.75 12.86 -13.40
C ILE A 109 7.13 12.77 -12.72
N ILE A 110 7.40 11.66 -12.03
CA ILE A 110 8.60 11.48 -11.19
C ILE A 110 9.75 10.87 -12.00
N LEU A 111 9.50 9.82 -12.78
CA LEU A 111 10.51 9.07 -13.54
C LEU A 111 10.65 9.56 -14.99
N ARG A 112 10.51 10.86 -15.26
CA ARG A 112 10.50 11.54 -16.59
C ARG A 112 11.55 11.08 -17.63
N GLY A 113 12.56 10.27 -17.27
CA GLY A 113 13.57 9.70 -18.18
C GLY A 113 13.75 8.17 -18.15
N TYR A 114 12.94 7.40 -17.41
CA TYR A 114 13.05 5.93 -17.29
C TYR A 114 11.76 5.19 -17.63
N THR A 115 10.73 5.87 -18.15
CA THR A 115 9.57 5.19 -18.70
C THR A 115 10.02 4.45 -19.95
N PRO A 116 10.07 3.10 -19.96
CA PRO A 116 10.14 2.41 -21.22
C PRO A 116 8.86 2.84 -21.92
N GLY A 117 8.98 3.53 -23.06
CA GLY A 117 7.83 3.71 -23.92
C GLY A 117 7.19 2.35 -24.19
N ILE A 118 6.02 2.31 -24.82
CA ILE A 118 5.37 1.05 -25.22
C ILE A 118 6.35 0.14 -26.02
N ASN A 119 7.41 0.73 -26.58
CA ASN A 119 8.51 0.07 -27.30
C ASN A 119 9.70 -0.43 -26.42
N GLY A 120 9.84 0.04 -25.18
CA GLY A 120 10.95 -0.32 -24.27
C GLY A 120 10.68 -1.57 -23.42
N PHE A 121 9.42 -2.03 -23.35
CA PHE A 121 9.06 -3.28 -22.67
C PHE A 121 9.64 -4.53 -23.38
N TRP A 122 9.93 -4.43 -24.68
CA TRP A 122 10.47 -5.52 -25.50
C TRP A 122 12.00 -5.54 -25.58
N TYR A 123 12.68 -4.49 -25.13
CA TYR A 123 14.13 -4.33 -25.27
C TYR A 123 14.92 -4.65 -23.99
N ALA A 124 14.25 -4.90 -22.86
CA ALA A 124 14.89 -5.20 -21.58
C ALA A 124 15.30 -6.67 -21.42
N ASP A 125 14.91 -7.56 -22.35
CA ASP A 125 15.20 -9.00 -22.32
C ASP A 125 16.36 -9.41 -23.27
N ILE A 126 17.16 -8.46 -23.77
CA ILE A 126 18.27 -8.73 -24.71
C ILE A 126 19.60 -8.14 -24.24
N GLU A 127 19.98 -8.32 -22.97
CA GLU A 127 21.39 -8.29 -22.52
C GLU A 127 21.62 -9.28 -21.39
#